data_AF-A0A1F9QLR1-F1
#
_entry.id   AF-A0A1F9QLR1-F1
#
_cell.length_a   1.000
_cell.length_b   1.000
_cell.length_c   1.000
_cell.angle_alpha   90.00
_cell.angle_beta   90.00
_cell.angle_gamma   90.00
#
_symmetry.space_group_name_H-M   'P 1'
#
loop_
_entity.id
_entity.type
_entity.pdbx_description
1 polymer ?
#
loop_
_entity_poly.entity_id
_entity_poly.type
_entity_poly.pdbx_seq_one_letter_code
_entity_poly.pdbx_strand_id
1 'polypeptide(L)'
;MSFVDMNKLAPFMLGLLLSAANAAAADLTFLRPGARANALGTAFTSVADDPYTVFYNPAGLRNLDSVENRFGLARRISTLSPTGEVSIAYARPVPDTSRIAGLGYHAVRQAKTGDMDSLYMGLGDSFVLKYLQRPVLYGVNFKIMSLRDPEKSHLGLGVEGGLIFSSNMGLKTSLALSDLAIGLGRPLTALTIGNSYRWRGNLIAMDLKMRGSYSELFYGLERGLFNNLLQVRAGKGVTLGGPDYLALGLGINTTPWIIDLTASIPWKGLDQSAGLYGASVGYRFDAPAFAERFVGEAGARAGSLKTQIDELRAQKAGLDNSIATYRANKGVLETDLTIMQSRMRDMEARLRELDLQIIEAEHRKENPKPVKAAPPPKPEKWPKLHKVEAGDTLRSIASRYYGNPNLWERIYEANQKYISRGLPVEGAVLEIPAPPAREMGDVR
;
A
#
# COMPACT_ATOMS: atom_id res chain seq x y z
N MET A 1 7.34 44.77 -42.98
CA MET A 1 6.65 43.95 -43.99
C MET A 1 5.59 43.16 -43.24
N SER A 2 4.33 43.41 -43.57
CA SER A 2 3.13 43.16 -42.76
C SER A 2 2.75 41.68 -42.64
N PHE A 3 2.07 41.36 -41.55
CA PHE A 3 1.56 40.07 -41.06
C PHE A 3 0.52 39.37 -41.99
N VAL A 4 0.57 39.60 -43.30
CA VAL A 4 -0.45 39.16 -44.27
C VAL A 4 0.03 38.04 -45.20
N ASP A 5 1.35 37.81 -45.33
CA ASP A 5 1.88 36.87 -46.34
C ASP A 5 2.15 35.44 -45.84
N MET A 6 1.96 35.15 -44.54
CA MET A 6 2.29 33.83 -43.98
C MET A 6 1.17 32.78 -44.14
N ASN A 7 -0.05 33.19 -44.50
CA ASN A 7 -1.19 32.28 -44.69
C ASN A 7 -1.31 31.70 -46.11
N LYS A 8 -0.53 32.18 -47.08
CA LYS A 8 -0.57 31.68 -48.46
C LYS A 8 0.47 30.59 -48.78
N LEU A 9 1.43 30.36 -47.88
CA LEU A 9 2.45 29.30 -48.00
C LEU A 9 2.04 27.98 -47.34
N ALA A 10 1.12 28.01 -46.37
CA ALA A 10 0.59 26.81 -45.69
C ALA A 10 -0.13 25.82 -46.63
N PRO A 11 -0.94 26.23 -47.64
CA PRO A 11 -1.57 25.26 -48.54
C PRO A 11 -0.63 24.71 -49.62
N PHE A 12 0.51 25.36 -49.88
CA PHE A 12 1.48 24.90 -50.89
C PHE A 12 2.40 23.78 -50.36
N MET A 13 2.73 23.82 -49.06
CA MET A 13 3.43 22.72 -48.37
C MET A 13 2.52 21.51 -48.08
N LEU A 14 1.21 21.70 -48.05
CA LEU A 14 0.22 20.62 -47.87
C LEU A 14 -0.15 19.93 -49.20
N GLY A 15 -0.04 20.64 -50.33
CA GLY A 15 -0.33 20.11 -51.68
C GLY A 15 0.79 19.27 -52.31
N LEU A 16 2.05 19.45 -51.88
CA LEU A 16 3.19 18.65 -52.33
C LEU A 16 3.31 17.28 -51.64
N LEU A 17 2.45 17.00 -50.66
CA LEU A 17 2.39 15.72 -49.91
C LEU A 17 1.52 14.63 -50.59
N LEU A 18 0.88 14.94 -51.72
CA LEU A 18 -0.16 14.07 -52.31
C LEU A 18 0.12 13.60 -53.75
N SER A 19 1.32 13.80 -54.28
CA SER A 19 1.71 13.27 -55.59
C SER A 19 3.01 12.47 -55.51
N ALA A 20 2.91 11.23 -55.00
CA ALA A 20 3.93 10.22 -55.20
C ALA A 20 3.29 9.03 -55.94
N ALA A 21 3.80 8.78 -57.13
CA ALA A 21 3.38 7.69 -58.00
C ALA A 21 3.51 6.34 -57.27
N ASN A 22 2.51 5.48 -57.46
CA ASN A 22 2.51 4.09 -57.03
C ASN A 22 3.60 3.31 -57.77
N ALA A 23 4.82 3.30 -57.24
CA ALA A 23 5.80 2.27 -57.51
C ALA A 23 5.75 1.27 -56.37
N ALA A 24 5.36 0.03 -56.67
CA ALA A 24 5.32 -1.08 -55.72
C ALA A 24 6.74 -1.54 -55.39
N ALA A 25 7.46 -0.74 -54.59
CA ALA A 25 8.67 -1.21 -53.93
C ALA A 25 8.30 -2.25 -52.88
N ALA A 26 9.12 -3.27 -52.75
CA ALA A 26 8.98 -4.29 -51.72
C ALA A 26 8.85 -3.68 -50.33
N ASP A 27 7.82 -4.02 -49.55
CA ASP A 27 7.73 -3.54 -48.16
C ASP A 27 8.52 -4.46 -47.22
N LEU A 28 9.84 -4.30 -47.16
CA LEU A 28 10.67 -4.95 -46.13
C LEU A 28 10.71 -4.16 -44.82
N THR A 29 10.13 -2.95 -44.79
CA THR A 29 10.26 -1.99 -43.70
C THR A 29 9.44 -2.33 -42.46
N PHE A 30 8.54 -3.32 -42.55
CA PHE A 30 7.78 -3.81 -41.41
C PHE A 30 8.61 -4.75 -40.51
N LEU A 31 9.68 -5.35 -41.04
CA LEU A 31 10.54 -6.27 -40.32
C LEU A 31 11.42 -5.52 -39.32
N ARG A 32 11.43 -5.97 -38.07
CA ARG A 32 12.29 -5.42 -37.01
C ARG A 32 13.16 -6.50 -36.36
N PRO A 33 14.42 -6.18 -36.03
CA PRO A 33 15.36 -7.13 -35.46
C PRO A 33 15.16 -7.37 -33.97
N GLY A 34 15.87 -8.38 -33.44
CA GLY A 34 15.95 -8.67 -32.01
C GLY A 34 15.19 -9.94 -31.66
N ALA A 35 15.89 -10.95 -31.16
CA ALA A 35 15.28 -12.23 -30.81
C ALA A 35 14.23 -12.02 -29.69
N ARG A 36 14.62 -11.35 -28.60
CA ARG A 36 13.69 -11.01 -27.49
C ARG A 36 12.43 -10.27 -27.95
N ALA A 37 12.58 -9.22 -28.75
CA ALA A 37 11.45 -8.45 -29.26
C ALA A 37 10.55 -9.33 -30.14
N ASN A 38 11.13 -10.12 -31.04
CA ASN A 38 10.39 -11.06 -31.87
C ASN A 38 9.68 -12.17 -31.06
N ALA A 39 10.27 -12.67 -29.98
CA ALA A 39 9.65 -13.62 -29.07
C ALA A 39 8.44 -13.05 -28.32
N LEU A 40 8.42 -11.73 -28.09
CA LEU A 40 7.28 -10.97 -27.56
C LEU A 40 6.24 -10.62 -28.64
N GLY A 41 6.31 -11.26 -29.81
CA GLY A 41 5.42 -10.95 -30.93
C GLY A 41 5.65 -9.54 -31.47
N THR A 42 6.85 -8.96 -31.28
CA THR A 42 7.23 -7.58 -31.62
C THR A 42 6.60 -6.47 -30.76
N ALA A 43 5.89 -6.83 -29.68
CA ALA A 43 5.41 -5.88 -28.67
C ALA A 43 6.54 -5.44 -27.74
N PHE A 44 7.36 -4.49 -28.21
CA PHE A 44 8.61 -4.09 -27.55
C PHE A 44 8.74 -2.57 -27.30
N THR A 45 7.87 -1.74 -27.87
CA THR A 45 8.01 -0.26 -27.81
C THR A 45 7.89 0.31 -26.41
N SER A 46 7.15 -0.36 -25.52
CA SER A 46 7.00 0.03 -24.10
C SER A 46 7.99 -0.67 -23.16
N VAL A 47 8.49 -1.84 -23.56
CA VAL A 47 9.46 -2.64 -22.78
C VAL A 47 10.83 -1.96 -22.85
N ALA A 48 11.35 -1.80 -24.08
CA ALA A 48 12.36 -0.83 -24.46
C ALA A 48 13.52 -0.68 -23.44
N ASP A 49 14.09 -1.81 -22.99
CA ASP A 49 15.08 -1.92 -21.93
C ASP A 49 16.35 -2.67 -22.37
N ASP A 50 16.57 -2.82 -23.68
CA ASP A 50 17.82 -3.35 -24.27
C ASP A 50 18.25 -2.52 -25.51
N PRO A 51 19.47 -2.70 -26.06
CA PRO A 51 19.95 -1.93 -27.20
C PRO A 51 19.09 -2.03 -28.47
N TYR A 52 18.28 -3.09 -28.65
CA TYR A 52 17.37 -3.16 -29.79
C TYR A 52 16.26 -2.12 -29.73
N THR A 53 16.09 -1.43 -28.59
CA THR A 53 15.18 -0.29 -28.47
C THR A 53 15.43 0.80 -29.52
N VAL A 54 16.65 0.92 -30.06
CA VAL A 54 16.97 1.83 -31.18
C VAL A 54 16.05 1.58 -32.39
N PHE A 55 15.64 0.34 -32.64
CA PHE A 55 14.76 0.01 -33.78
C PHE A 55 13.26 0.14 -33.45
N TYR A 56 12.90 0.24 -32.16
CA TYR A 56 11.52 0.21 -31.71
C TYR A 56 11.05 1.54 -31.14
N ASN A 57 11.76 2.02 -30.12
CA ASN A 57 11.46 3.26 -29.42
C ASN A 57 12.76 3.85 -28.85
N PRO A 58 13.30 4.94 -29.42
CA PRO A 58 14.54 5.54 -28.93
C PRO A 58 14.46 6.07 -27.50
N ALA A 59 13.27 6.36 -26.96
CA ALA A 59 13.13 6.77 -25.55
C ALA A 59 13.59 5.68 -24.57
N GLY A 60 13.56 4.41 -24.98
CA GLY A 60 14.07 3.30 -24.19
C GLY A 60 15.57 3.33 -23.97
N LEU A 61 16.34 4.04 -24.82
CA LEU A 61 17.78 4.19 -24.65
C LEU A 61 18.12 4.74 -23.27
N ARG A 62 17.27 5.62 -22.72
CA ARG A 62 17.49 6.21 -21.40
C ARG A 62 17.50 5.17 -20.25
N ASN A 63 16.95 3.97 -20.45
CA ASN A 63 16.94 2.89 -19.46
C ASN A 63 18.25 2.07 -19.42
N LEU A 64 19.20 2.34 -20.33
CA LEU A 64 20.42 1.55 -20.47
C LEU A 64 21.58 2.16 -19.67
N ASP A 65 21.75 1.71 -18.43
CA ASP A 65 22.75 2.27 -17.52
C ASP A 65 24.20 1.82 -17.79
N SER A 66 24.40 0.92 -18.76
CA SER A 66 25.70 0.32 -19.04
C SER A 66 25.98 0.27 -20.54
N VAL A 67 27.26 0.23 -20.90
CA VAL A 67 27.67 -0.01 -22.28
C VAL A 67 27.28 -1.44 -22.64
N GLU A 68 26.44 -1.59 -23.66
CA GLU A 68 25.90 -2.89 -24.07
C GLU A 68 25.92 -3.03 -25.59
N ASN A 69 26.35 -4.20 -26.05
CA ASN A 69 26.30 -4.61 -27.44
C ASN A 69 25.35 -5.79 -27.60
N ARG A 70 24.60 -5.83 -28.71
CA ARG A 70 23.78 -6.95 -29.15
C ARG A 70 24.06 -7.26 -30.61
N PHE A 71 24.26 -8.53 -30.89
CA PHE A 71 24.35 -9.08 -32.22
C PHE A 71 23.23 -10.09 -32.41
N GLY A 72 22.52 -10.03 -33.53
CA GLY A 72 21.37 -10.90 -33.79
C GLY A 72 21.34 -11.40 -35.22
N LEU A 73 21.06 -12.69 -35.36
CA LEU A 73 20.80 -13.36 -36.61
C LEU A 73 19.38 -13.91 -36.56
N ALA A 74 18.62 -13.73 -37.62
CA ALA A 74 17.31 -14.36 -37.75
C ALA A 74 17.06 -14.84 -39.17
N ARG A 75 16.20 -15.86 -39.28
CA ARG A 75 15.73 -16.41 -40.54
C ARG A 75 14.22 -16.56 -40.45
N ARG A 76 13.51 -15.92 -41.39
CA ARG A 76 12.09 -16.10 -41.59
C ARG A 76 11.86 -17.05 -42.75
N ILE A 77 11.16 -18.13 -42.48
CA ILE A 77 10.66 -19.08 -43.45
C ILE A 77 9.24 -18.64 -43.78
N SER A 78 8.96 -18.49 -45.06
CA SER A 78 7.66 -18.13 -45.60
C SER A 78 7.43 -18.94 -46.87
N THR A 79 6.17 -19.17 -47.20
CA THR A 79 5.75 -19.85 -48.44
C THR A 79 6.20 -19.10 -49.69
N LEU A 80 6.41 -17.78 -49.60
CA LEU A 80 6.81 -16.95 -50.74
C LEU A 80 8.32 -17.02 -51.01
N SER A 81 9.14 -16.70 -50.00
CA SER A 81 10.60 -16.74 -50.04
C SER A 81 11.17 -16.68 -48.61
N PRO A 82 12.21 -17.47 -48.29
CA PRO A 82 12.94 -17.29 -47.04
C PRO A 82 13.65 -15.93 -47.02
N THR A 83 13.75 -15.35 -45.83
CA THR A 83 14.39 -14.06 -45.56
C THR A 83 15.45 -14.25 -44.48
N GLY A 84 16.67 -13.78 -44.74
CA GLY A 84 17.74 -13.70 -43.74
C GLY A 84 17.84 -12.30 -43.15
N GLU A 85 18.10 -12.22 -41.86
CA GLU A 85 18.28 -10.96 -41.13
C GLU A 85 19.55 -10.99 -40.30
N VAL A 86 20.29 -9.88 -40.33
CA VAL A 86 21.45 -9.61 -39.47
C VAL A 86 21.24 -8.27 -38.80
N SER A 87 21.55 -8.19 -37.52
CA SER A 87 21.39 -6.98 -36.75
C SER A 87 22.50 -6.79 -35.74
N ILE A 88 22.89 -5.53 -35.57
CA ILE A 88 23.85 -5.09 -34.56
C ILE A 88 23.22 -3.90 -33.86
N ALA A 89 23.22 -3.92 -32.53
CA ALA A 89 22.78 -2.80 -31.72
C ALA A 89 23.83 -2.51 -30.66
N TYR A 90 24.20 -1.25 -30.54
CA TYR A 90 25.14 -0.75 -29.56
C TYR A 90 24.50 0.40 -28.80
N ALA A 91 24.63 0.40 -27.49
CA ALA A 91 24.23 1.52 -26.66
C ALA A 91 25.35 1.89 -25.69
N ARG A 92 25.55 3.19 -25.51
CA ARG A 92 26.51 3.74 -24.56
C ARG A 92 25.94 4.96 -23.84
N PRO A 93 26.04 5.01 -22.51
CA PRO A 93 25.93 6.27 -21.79
C PRO A 93 26.99 7.26 -22.28
N VAL A 94 26.58 8.51 -22.53
CA VAL A 94 27.50 9.57 -22.91
C VAL A 94 28.14 10.13 -21.63
N PRO A 95 29.48 10.16 -21.51
CA PRO A 95 30.15 10.70 -20.34
C PRO A 95 29.65 12.11 -20.00
N ASP A 96 29.57 12.41 -18.70
CA ASP A 96 29.21 13.72 -18.15
C ASP A 96 27.81 14.25 -18.54
N THR A 97 26.92 13.41 -19.06
CA THR A 97 25.53 13.78 -19.37
C THR A 97 24.54 12.69 -18.96
N SER A 98 23.25 13.04 -18.85
CA SER A 98 22.16 12.08 -18.63
C SER A 98 21.73 11.34 -19.90
N ARG A 99 22.40 11.61 -21.02
CA ARG A 99 22.00 11.15 -22.35
C ARG A 99 22.65 9.81 -22.68
N ILE A 100 21.90 8.96 -23.36
CA ILE A 100 22.39 7.67 -23.83
C ILE A 100 22.32 7.66 -25.36
N ALA A 101 23.44 7.33 -25.98
CA ALA A 101 23.55 7.20 -27.43
C ALA A 101 23.39 5.74 -27.85
N GLY A 102 22.64 5.53 -28.93
CA GLY A 102 22.41 4.23 -29.54
C GLY A 102 22.81 4.22 -31.00
N LEU A 103 23.33 3.09 -31.46
CA LEU A 103 23.60 2.82 -32.87
C LEU A 103 23.02 1.45 -33.22
N GLY A 104 22.27 1.37 -34.31
CA GLY A 104 21.66 0.14 -34.79
C GLY A 104 21.93 -0.07 -36.27
N TYR A 105 22.43 -1.23 -36.65
CA TYR A 105 22.49 -1.66 -38.05
C TYR A 105 21.59 -2.88 -38.24
N HIS A 106 20.75 -2.87 -39.26
CA HIS A 106 19.87 -3.99 -39.60
C HIS A 106 19.87 -4.21 -41.11
N ALA A 107 20.24 -5.44 -41.48
CA ALA A 107 20.31 -5.91 -42.84
C ALA A 107 19.30 -7.04 -43.03
N VAL A 108 18.50 -6.94 -44.08
CA VAL A 108 17.53 -7.96 -44.50
C VAL A 108 17.87 -8.36 -45.93
N ARG A 109 17.85 -9.67 -46.19
CA ARG A 109 18.12 -10.25 -47.51
C ARG A 109 16.98 -11.20 -47.88
N GLN A 110 16.29 -10.93 -48.97
CA GLN A 110 15.21 -11.78 -49.48
C GLN A 110 15.30 -11.96 -51.00
N ALA A 111 15.50 -13.20 -51.44
CA ALA A 111 15.84 -13.53 -52.82
C ALA A 111 14.83 -13.03 -53.89
N LYS A 112 13.53 -12.98 -53.58
CA LYS A 112 12.48 -12.57 -54.54
C LYS A 112 12.09 -11.08 -54.47
N THR A 113 12.32 -10.47 -53.32
CA THR A 113 11.68 -9.20 -52.96
C THR A 113 12.70 -8.06 -52.98
N GLY A 114 13.94 -8.35 -52.57
CA GLY A 114 15.01 -7.37 -52.49
C GLY A 114 15.78 -7.45 -51.18
N ASP A 115 16.70 -6.51 -51.03
CA ASP A 115 17.54 -6.35 -49.86
C ASP A 115 17.28 -5.00 -49.18
N MET A 116 17.35 -4.97 -47.86
CA MET A 116 17.27 -3.74 -47.07
C MET A 116 18.51 -3.61 -46.19
N ASP A 117 19.13 -2.43 -46.20
CA ASP A 117 20.15 -2.03 -45.24
C ASP A 117 19.67 -0.79 -44.51
N SER A 118 19.69 -0.81 -43.18
CA SER A 118 19.26 0.32 -42.37
C SER A 118 20.24 0.61 -41.24
N LEU A 119 20.58 1.88 -41.10
CA LEU A 119 21.43 2.40 -40.04
C LEU A 119 20.61 3.39 -39.21
N TYR A 120 20.64 3.21 -37.90
CA TYR A 120 19.94 4.00 -36.91
C TYR A 120 20.96 4.63 -35.98
N MET A 121 20.78 5.92 -35.70
CA MET A 121 21.60 6.69 -34.77
C MET A 121 20.65 7.40 -33.82
N GLY A 122 20.71 7.05 -32.55
CA GLY A 122 19.73 7.44 -31.55
C GLY A 122 20.32 8.18 -30.38
N LEU A 123 19.52 9.09 -29.81
CA LEU A 123 19.78 9.70 -28.51
C LEU A 123 18.51 9.59 -27.65
N GLY A 124 18.66 9.11 -26.42
CA GLY A 124 17.61 9.06 -25.42
C GLY A 124 17.97 9.87 -24.19
N ASP A 125 16.98 10.53 -23.60
CA ASP A 125 17.11 11.33 -22.39
C ASP A 125 15.78 11.35 -21.62
N SER A 126 15.73 12.06 -20.50
CA SER A 126 14.55 12.14 -19.64
C SER A 126 14.30 13.56 -19.16
N PHE A 127 13.02 13.93 -19.00
CA PHE A 127 12.64 15.17 -18.32
C PHE A 127 11.57 14.89 -17.25
N VAL A 128 11.49 15.76 -16.24
CA VAL A 128 10.49 15.64 -15.18
C VAL A 128 9.35 16.62 -15.46
N LEU A 129 8.14 16.11 -15.61
CA LEU A 129 6.94 16.95 -15.72
C LEU A 129 6.32 17.10 -14.33
N LYS A 130 6.01 18.33 -13.89
CA LYS A 130 5.57 18.65 -12.52
C LYS A 130 4.37 17.82 -12.02
N TYR A 131 3.48 17.40 -12.91
CA TYR A 131 2.28 16.61 -12.59
C TYR A 131 2.49 15.09 -12.65
N LEU A 132 3.62 14.63 -13.17
CA LEU A 132 3.96 13.22 -13.28
C LEU A 132 4.94 12.82 -12.17
N GLN A 133 4.64 11.72 -11.49
CA GLN A 133 5.46 11.22 -10.36
C GLN A 133 6.80 10.62 -10.82
N ARG A 134 6.93 10.26 -12.09
CA ARG A 134 8.13 9.68 -12.70
C ARG A 134 8.57 10.53 -13.90
N PRO A 135 9.88 10.60 -14.19
CA PRO A 135 10.37 11.28 -15.37
C PRO A 135 9.80 10.63 -16.64
N VAL A 136 9.47 11.46 -17.62
CA VAL A 136 9.10 11.03 -18.96
C VAL A 136 10.39 10.82 -19.74
N LEU A 137 10.51 9.65 -20.36
CA LEU A 137 11.64 9.34 -21.24
C LEU A 137 11.28 9.80 -22.64
N TYR A 138 12.22 10.40 -23.33
CA TYR A 138 12.08 10.78 -24.73
C TYR A 138 13.33 10.38 -25.50
N GLY A 139 13.16 10.16 -26.80
CA GLY A 139 14.29 9.85 -27.65
C GLY A 139 14.00 10.17 -29.10
N VAL A 140 15.07 10.37 -29.85
CA VAL A 140 15.05 10.68 -31.29
C VAL A 140 16.09 9.81 -31.97
N ASN A 141 15.71 9.25 -33.12
CA ASN A 141 16.60 8.56 -34.03
C ASN A 141 16.68 9.27 -35.37
N PHE A 142 17.86 9.28 -35.94
CA PHE A 142 18.09 9.46 -37.36
C PHE A 142 18.29 8.09 -38.01
N LYS A 143 17.67 7.90 -39.18
CA LYS A 143 17.66 6.64 -39.91
C LYS A 143 18.10 6.86 -41.35
N ILE A 144 19.04 6.04 -41.80
CA ILE A 144 19.44 5.93 -43.21
C ILE A 144 19.03 4.54 -43.67
N MET A 145 18.28 4.45 -44.76
CA MET A 145 17.81 3.17 -45.30
C MET A 145 18.16 3.08 -46.78
N SER A 146 18.76 1.98 -47.20
CA SER A 146 18.88 1.60 -48.61
C SER A 146 17.99 0.39 -48.85
N LEU A 147 17.03 0.54 -49.77
CA LEU A 147 16.17 -0.54 -50.24
C LEU A 147 16.59 -0.87 -51.67
N ARG A 148 17.06 -2.09 -51.90
CA ARG A 148 17.50 -2.58 -53.21
C ARG A 148 16.51 -3.61 -53.69
N ASP A 149 15.62 -3.19 -54.56
CA ASP A 149 14.73 -4.10 -55.28
C ASP A 149 15.43 -4.58 -56.55
N PRO A 150 15.02 -5.72 -57.15
CA PRO A 150 15.62 -6.24 -58.37
C PRO A 150 15.64 -5.24 -59.54
N GLU A 151 14.71 -4.28 -59.56
CA GLU A 151 14.59 -3.29 -60.62
C GLU A 151 15.23 -1.93 -60.29
N LYS A 152 15.18 -1.49 -59.02
CA LYS A 152 15.60 -0.15 -58.59
C LYS A 152 16.15 -0.14 -57.17
N SER A 153 17.13 0.73 -56.94
CA SER A 153 17.66 1.03 -55.61
C SER A 153 17.12 2.38 -55.13
N HIS A 154 16.55 2.40 -53.93
CA HIS A 154 16.05 3.57 -53.24
C HIS A 154 16.92 3.87 -52.02
N LEU A 155 17.23 5.15 -51.80
CA LEU A 155 17.90 5.63 -50.59
C LEU A 155 16.92 6.55 -49.85
N GLY A 156 16.64 6.19 -48.61
CA GLY A 156 15.76 6.90 -47.70
C GLY A 156 16.51 7.51 -46.53
N LEU A 157 16.12 8.72 -46.16
CA LEU A 157 16.51 9.36 -44.91
C LEU A 157 15.26 9.54 -44.07
N GLY A 158 15.31 9.17 -42.80
CA GLY A 158 14.17 9.25 -41.90
C GLY A 158 14.52 9.69 -40.50
N VAL A 159 13.50 10.17 -39.80
CA VAL A 159 13.56 10.51 -38.38
C VAL A 159 12.51 9.69 -37.65
N GLU A 160 12.86 9.21 -36.46
CA GLU A 160 11.92 8.53 -35.58
C GLU A 160 11.98 9.18 -34.20
N GLY A 161 10.86 9.18 -33.50
CA GLY A 161 10.74 9.80 -32.19
C GLY A 161 9.90 8.93 -31.27
N GLY A 162 10.19 9.00 -29.97
CA GLY A 162 9.44 8.21 -29.01
C GLY A 162 9.37 8.85 -27.64
N LEU A 163 8.35 8.45 -26.90
CA LEU A 163 8.08 8.82 -25.52
C LEU A 163 7.73 7.56 -24.72
N ILE A 164 8.15 7.52 -23.45
CA ILE A 164 7.73 6.49 -22.49
C ILE A 164 7.33 7.17 -21.19
N PHE A 165 6.11 6.90 -20.76
CA PHE A 165 5.53 7.30 -19.49
C PHE A 165 5.57 6.11 -18.54
N SER A 166 6.09 6.30 -17.33
CA SER A 166 6.17 5.26 -16.31
C SER A 166 5.28 5.60 -15.12
N SER A 167 4.63 4.58 -14.54
CA SER A 167 3.80 4.68 -13.34
C SER A 167 4.43 3.93 -12.16
N ASN A 168 4.09 4.35 -10.93
CA ASN A 168 4.55 3.69 -9.70
C ASN A 168 4.02 2.26 -9.53
N MET A 169 2.91 1.92 -10.20
CA MET A 169 2.34 0.57 -10.18
C MET A 169 3.06 -0.42 -11.11
N GLY A 170 4.12 0.00 -11.82
CA GLY A 170 4.84 -0.85 -12.77
C GLY A 170 4.23 -0.89 -14.18
N LEU A 171 3.27 -0.02 -14.47
CA LEU A 171 2.74 0.22 -15.82
C LEU A 171 3.64 1.20 -16.58
N LYS A 172 3.97 0.89 -17.83
CA LYS A 172 4.62 1.79 -18.77
C LYS A 172 3.76 1.95 -20.01
N THR A 173 3.56 3.18 -20.46
CA THR A 173 2.86 3.51 -21.71
C THR A 173 3.84 4.21 -22.63
N SER A 174 3.92 3.79 -23.88
CA SER A 174 4.80 4.37 -24.89
C SER A 174 4.03 4.91 -26.07
N LEU A 175 4.59 5.95 -26.67
CA LEU A 175 4.16 6.50 -27.95
C LEU A 175 5.40 6.57 -28.84
N ALA A 176 5.38 5.93 -30.00
CA ALA A 176 6.49 5.95 -30.94
C ALA A 176 5.99 6.35 -32.33
N LEU A 177 6.63 7.36 -32.92
CA LEU A 177 6.44 7.75 -34.31
C LEU A 177 7.66 7.24 -35.10
N SER A 178 7.42 6.33 -36.03
CA SER A 178 8.46 5.66 -36.83
C SER A 178 8.26 5.88 -38.32
N ASP A 179 9.32 5.69 -39.10
CA ASP A 179 9.29 5.76 -40.56
C ASP A 179 8.81 7.11 -41.13
N LEU A 180 9.10 8.24 -40.45
CA LEU A 180 8.99 9.56 -41.08
C LEU A 180 10.19 9.75 -42.00
N ALA A 181 10.09 9.19 -43.20
CA ALA A 181 11.19 9.09 -44.15
C ALA A 181 10.86 9.69 -45.52
N ILE A 182 11.86 10.31 -46.14
CA ILE A 182 11.84 10.81 -47.51
C ILE A 182 12.77 9.95 -48.39
N GLY A 183 12.51 9.90 -49.70
CA GLY A 183 13.38 9.19 -50.67
C GLY A 183 13.00 7.72 -50.95
N LEU A 184 12.07 7.14 -50.18
CA LEU A 184 11.61 5.74 -50.35
C LEU A 184 10.43 5.58 -51.32
N GLY A 185 10.00 6.66 -51.99
CA GLY A 185 8.91 6.64 -52.98
C GLY A 185 7.48 6.49 -52.43
N ARG A 186 7.30 6.25 -51.12
CA ARG A 186 5.99 6.22 -50.44
C ARG A 186 6.09 6.65 -48.97
N PRO A 187 5.02 7.22 -48.38
CA PRO A 187 4.97 7.49 -46.95
C PRO A 187 4.85 6.16 -46.17
N LEU A 188 5.80 5.90 -45.28
CA LEU A 188 5.82 4.68 -44.44
C LEU A 188 5.49 4.94 -42.97
N THR A 189 5.10 6.18 -42.65
CA THR A 189 4.93 6.66 -41.29
C THR A 189 3.99 5.77 -40.50
N ALA A 190 4.46 5.32 -39.33
CA ALA A 190 3.71 4.47 -38.43
C ALA A 190 3.72 5.05 -37.01
N LEU A 191 2.53 5.14 -36.42
CA LEU A 191 2.33 5.50 -35.02
C LEU A 191 2.14 4.21 -34.22
N THR A 192 2.90 4.03 -33.15
CA THR A 192 2.77 2.87 -32.26
C THR A 192 2.46 3.33 -30.85
N ILE A 193 1.42 2.75 -30.26
CA ILE A 193 1.05 2.93 -28.86
C ILE A 193 1.33 1.62 -28.15
N GLY A 194 2.25 1.63 -27.20
CA GLY A 194 2.63 0.45 -26.43
C GLY A 194 2.22 0.57 -24.97
N ASN A 195 1.86 -0.56 -24.36
CA ASN A 195 1.63 -0.66 -22.93
C ASN A 195 2.34 -1.91 -22.41
N SER A 196 3.05 -1.77 -21.29
CA SER A 196 3.60 -2.92 -20.57
C SER A 196 3.35 -2.83 -19.09
N TYR A 197 3.15 -3.98 -18.46
CA TYR A 197 2.89 -4.11 -17.04
C TYR A 197 3.78 -5.18 -16.44
N ARG A 198 4.54 -4.81 -15.40
CA ARG A 198 5.45 -5.73 -14.69
C ARG A 198 4.89 -6.08 -13.32
N TRP A 199 4.58 -7.36 -13.09
CA TRP A 199 4.04 -7.87 -11.83
C TRP A 199 4.72 -9.16 -11.38
N ARG A 200 5.37 -9.12 -10.21
CA ARG A 200 6.02 -10.28 -9.54
C ARG A 200 6.93 -11.11 -10.47
N GLY A 201 7.70 -10.44 -11.34
CA GLY A 201 8.62 -11.08 -12.29
C GLY A 201 7.99 -11.53 -13.61
N ASN A 202 6.68 -11.31 -13.80
CA ASN A 202 6.00 -11.42 -15.09
C ASN A 202 5.92 -10.04 -15.74
N LEU A 203 6.11 -9.99 -17.04
CA LEU A 203 5.97 -8.82 -17.89
C LEU A 203 4.90 -9.17 -18.93
N ILE A 204 3.91 -8.30 -19.06
CA ILE A 204 2.92 -8.36 -20.13
C ILE A 204 3.13 -7.11 -20.98
N ALA A 205 3.23 -7.26 -22.29
CA ALA A 205 3.41 -6.17 -23.24
C ALA A 205 2.34 -6.26 -24.33
N MET A 206 1.85 -5.10 -24.76
CA MET A 206 0.87 -4.97 -25.82
C MET A 206 1.15 -3.70 -26.62
N ASP A 207 1.35 -3.83 -27.92
CA ASP A 207 1.63 -2.71 -28.82
C ASP A 207 0.59 -2.68 -29.95
N LEU A 208 -0.01 -1.51 -30.16
CA LEU A 208 -0.89 -1.22 -31.28
C LEU A 208 -0.14 -0.34 -32.27
N LYS A 209 0.13 -0.86 -33.47
CA LYS A 209 0.82 -0.14 -34.54
C LYS A 209 -0.19 0.26 -35.61
N MET A 210 -0.22 1.53 -35.95
CA MET A 210 -1.10 2.14 -36.95
C MET A 210 -0.23 2.67 -38.09
N ARG A 211 -0.40 2.13 -39.29
CA ARG A 211 0.32 2.54 -40.51
C ARG A 211 -0.71 2.82 -41.60
N GLY A 212 -0.96 4.09 -41.90
CA GLY A 212 -1.98 4.50 -42.86
C GLY A 212 -3.37 3.95 -42.49
N SER A 213 -3.92 3.07 -43.32
CA SER A 213 -5.24 2.44 -43.13
C SER A 213 -5.22 1.13 -42.34
N TYR A 214 -4.06 0.59 -42.00
CA TYR A 214 -3.93 -0.72 -41.33
C TYR A 214 -3.51 -0.54 -39.88
N SER A 215 -4.09 -1.37 -39.01
CA SER A 215 -3.74 -1.47 -37.60
C SER A 215 -3.30 -2.90 -37.27
N GLU A 216 -2.19 -3.05 -36.58
CA GLU A 216 -1.63 -4.33 -36.14
C GLU A 216 -1.58 -4.35 -34.63
N LEU A 217 -2.04 -5.44 -34.03
CA LEU A 217 -2.01 -5.62 -32.57
C LEU A 217 -1.00 -6.71 -32.22
N PHE A 218 -0.03 -6.34 -31.41
CA PHE A 218 1.01 -7.22 -30.91
C PHE A 218 0.85 -7.39 -29.41
N TYR A 219 1.04 -8.60 -28.91
CA TYR A 219 1.09 -8.85 -27.47
C TYR A 219 2.09 -9.94 -27.14
N GLY A 220 2.70 -9.81 -25.96
CA GLY A 220 3.74 -10.71 -25.47
C GLY A 220 3.72 -10.82 -23.96
N LEU A 221 4.20 -11.97 -23.49
CA LEU A 221 4.41 -12.28 -22.09
C LEU A 221 5.86 -12.74 -21.91
N GLU A 222 6.52 -12.21 -20.89
CA GLU A 222 7.85 -12.63 -20.45
C GLU A 222 7.79 -12.98 -18.97
N ARG A 223 8.39 -14.11 -18.59
CA ARG A 223 8.48 -14.55 -17.21
C ARG A 223 9.93 -14.85 -16.87
N GLY A 224 10.45 -14.13 -15.88
CA GLY A 224 11.76 -14.41 -15.29
C GLY A 224 11.69 -15.60 -14.32
N LEU A 225 12.61 -16.53 -14.48
CA LEU A 225 12.86 -17.68 -13.61
C LEU A 225 14.27 -17.57 -13.01
N PHE A 226 14.49 -18.12 -11.82
CA PHE A 226 15.79 -18.15 -11.14
C PHE A 226 16.48 -16.77 -11.04
N ASN A 227 15.81 -15.78 -10.43
CA ASN A 227 16.29 -14.38 -10.36
C ASN A 227 16.63 -13.78 -11.73
N ASN A 228 15.82 -14.09 -12.75
CA ASN A 228 15.94 -13.58 -14.11
C ASN A 228 17.13 -14.13 -14.92
N LEU A 229 17.80 -15.18 -14.41
CA LEU A 229 18.81 -15.96 -15.14
C LEU A 229 18.21 -16.60 -16.39
N LEU A 230 17.03 -17.22 -16.24
CA LEU A 230 16.29 -17.81 -17.35
C LEU A 230 15.02 -17.00 -17.56
N GLN A 231 14.72 -16.66 -18.80
CA GLN A 231 13.54 -15.88 -19.17
C GLN A 231 12.79 -16.63 -20.25
N VAL A 232 11.54 -16.98 -19.97
CA VAL A 232 10.67 -17.63 -20.96
C VAL A 232 9.74 -16.57 -21.52
N ARG A 233 9.59 -16.54 -22.84
CA ARG A 233 8.81 -15.54 -23.55
C ARG A 233 7.86 -16.23 -24.52
N ALA A 234 6.68 -15.66 -24.65
CA ALA A 234 5.70 -16.07 -25.64
C ALA A 234 4.97 -14.83 -26.14
N GLY A 235 4.71 -14.75 -27.43
CA GLY A 235 4.05 -13.60 -28.02
C GLY A 235 3.43 -13.90 -29.36
N LYS A 236 2.45 -13.09 -29.72
CA LYS A 236 1.75 -13.20 -30.99
C LYS A 236 1.49 -11.82 -31.55
N GLY A 237 1.84 -11.64 -32.82
CA GLY A 237 1.39 -10.52 -33.62
C GLY A 237 0.13 -10.92 -34.39
N VAL A 238 -0.95 -10.19 -34.18
CA VAL A 238 -2.15 -10.30 -35.00
C VAL A 238 -2.05 -9.22 -36.06
N THR A 239 -1.54 -9.60 -37.22
CA THR A 239 -1.66 -8.80 -38.44
C THR A 239 -2.98 -9.19 -39.11
N LEU A 240 -3.83 -8.22 -39.47
CA LEU A 240 -5.06 -8.48 -40.22
C LEU A 240 -4.66 -8.96 -41.64
N GLY A 241 -4.42 -10.27 -41.81
CA GLY A 241 -4.11 -10.90 -43.09
C GLY A 241 -2.76 -11.64 -43.18
N GLY A 242 -1.95 -11.69 -42.12
CA GLY A 242 -0.70 -12.45 -42.10
C GLY A 242 -0.84 -13.88 -41.55
N PRO A 243 0.19 -14.74 -41.72
CA PRO A 243 0.16 -16.11 -41.20
C PRO A 243 0.10 -16.12 -39.66
N ASP A 244 -0.81 -16.93 -39.12
CA ASP A 244 -1.01 -17.11 -37.68
C ASP A 244 0.13 -17.94 -37.06
N TYR A 245 1.11 -17.27 -36.45
CA TYR A 245 2.18 -17.94 -35.68
C TYR A 245 2.21 -17.50 -34.21
N LEU A 246 2.64 -18.42 -33.34
CA LEU A 246 2.99 -18.16 -31.95
C LEU A 246 4.51 -18.10 -31.85
N ALA A 247 5.06 -16.95 -31.45
CA ALA A 247 6.49 -16.82 -31.18
C ALA A 247 6.78 -17.26 -29.74
N LEU A 248 7.80 -18.10 -29.58
CA LEU A 248 8.35 -18.54 -28.31
C LEU A 248 9.80 -18.08 -28.23
N GLY A 249 10.26 -17.74 -27.02
CA GLY A 249 11.65 -17.37 -26.81
C GLY A 249 12.19 -17.80 -25.46
N LEU A 250 13.50 -18.00 -25.46
CA LEU A 250 14.29 -18.35 -24.28
C LEU A 250 15.42 -17.34 -24.15
N GLY A 251 15.49 -16.64 -23.02
CA GLY A 251 16.59 -15.76 -22.68
C GLY A 251 17.43 -16.37 -21.56
N ILE A 252 18.74 -16.37 -21.72
CA ILE A 252 19.71 -16.76 -20.71
C ILE A 252 20.53 -15.51 -20.39
N ASN A 253 20.42 -15.03 -19.16
CA ASN A 253 21.10 -13.83 -18.69
C ASN A 253 22.13 -14.19 -17.61
N THR A 254 23.33 -14.56 -18.06
CA THR A 254 24.49 -14.87 -17.22
C THR A 254 25.45 -13.68 -17.20
N THR A 255 24.94 -12.46 -17.02
CA THR A 255 25.69 -11.18 -16.96
C THR A 255 27.19 -11.40 -16.68
N PRO A 256 28.11 -10.99 -17.57
CA PRO A 256 27.95 -9.98 -18.65
C PRO A 256 27.34 -10.50 -19.96
N TRP A 257 27.20 -11.82 -20.14
CA TRP A 257 26.66 -12.41 -21.37
C TRP A 257 25.15 -12.56 -21.31
N ILE A 258 24.49 -12.24 -22.43
CA ILE A 258 23.04 -12.39 -22.60
C ILE A 258 22.79 -13.12 -23.91
N ILE A 259 22.05 -14.22 -23.87
CA ILE A 259 21.74 -15.00 -25.06
C ILE A 259 20.23 -15.10 -25.15
N ASP A 260 19.66 -14.68 -26.27
CA ASP A 260 18.23 -14.79 -26.53
C ASP A 260 18.01 -15.64 -27.77
N LEU A 261 17.15 -16.65 -27.65
CA LEU A 261 16.72 -17.53 -28.71
C LEU A 261 15.23 -17.32 -28.97
N THR A 262 14.81 -17.46 -30.22
CA THR A 262 13.42 -17.29 -30.63
C THR A 262 13.09 -18.28 -31.72
N ALA A 263 11.93 -18.92 -31.57
CA ALA A 263 11.37 -19.85 -32.53
C ALA A 263 9.88 -19.58 -32.62
N SER A 264 9.31 -19.48 -33.81
CA SER A 264 7.87 -19.41 -33.98
C SER A 264 7.29 -20.70 -34.53
N ILE A 265 6.09 -21.03 -34.04
CA ILE A 265 5.34 -22.24 -34.39
C ILE A 265 4.03 -21.79 -35.06
N PRO A 266 3.74 -22.21 -36.30
CA PRO A 266 2.48 -21.91 -36.96
C PRO A 266 1.32 -22.65 -36.26
N TRP A 267 0.25 -21.94 -35.90
CA TRP A 267 -0.85 -22.51 -35.09
C TRP A 267 -2.06 -22.95 -35.93
N LYS A 268 -2.28 -22.34 -37.11
CA LYS A 268 -3.41 -22.68 -38.00
C LYS A 268 -3.17 -23.87 -38.93
N GLY A 269 -1.94 -24.39 -38.98
CA GLY A 269 -1.58 -25.56 -39.78
C GLY A 269 -0.12 -25.96 -39.54
N LEU A 270 0.08 -27.17 -39.00
CA LEU A 270 1.42 -27.76 -38.81
C LEU A 270 2.10 -28.12 -40.16
N ASP A 271 1.36 -28.00 -41.26
CA ASP A 271 1.76 -28.26 -42.64
C ASP A 271 2.29 -27.02 -43.38
N GLN A 272 2.17 -25.83 -42.80
CA GLN A 272 2.65 -24.60 -43.43
C GLN A 272 4.15 -24.38 -43.17
N SER A 273 4.92 -24.21 -44.26
CA SER A 273 6.32 -23.78 -44.23
C SER A 273 6.45 -22.29 -43.86
N ALA A 274 6.06 -21.95 -42.63
CA ALA A 274 6.13 -20.60 -42.09
C ALA A 274 6.72 -20.63 -40.66
N GLY A 275 7.70 -19.79 -40.39
CA GLY A 275 8.35 -19.75 -39.07
C GLY A 275 9.46 -18.71 -38.98
N LEU A 276 9.76 -18.25 -37.78
CA LEU A 276 10.82 -17.32 -37.47
C LEU A 276 11.77 -18.00 -36.49
N TYR A 277 13.04 -18.11 -36.87
CA TYR A 277 14.09 -18.62 -36.02
C TYR A 277 15.14 -17.55 -35.86
N GLY A 278 15.45 -17.16 -34.63
CA GLY A 278 16.39 -16.10 -34.34
C GLY A 278 17.22 -16.41 -33.11
N ALA A 279 18.46 -15.93 -33.14
CA ALA A 279 19.37 -15.95 -32.01
C ALA A 279 20.03 -14.58 -31.90
N SER A 280 20.13 -14.06 -30.69
CA SER A 280 20.94 -12.88 -30.41
C SER A 280 21.85 -13.10 -29.21
N VAL A 281 23.06 -12.59 -29.31
CA VAL A 281 24.08 -12.62 -28.26
C VAL A 281 24.40 -11.18 -27.88
N GLY A 282 24.48 -10.95 -26.59
CA GLY A 282 24.75 -9.66 -25.99
C GLY A 282 25.91 -9.71 -25.02
N TYR A 283 26.64 -8.61 -24.96
CA TYR A 283 27.71 -8.41 -24.00
C TYR A 283 27.55 -7.05 -23.33
N ARG A 284 27.53 -7.05 -22.01
CA ARG A 284 27.45 -5.85 -21.16
C ARG A 284 28.81 -5.60 -20.51
N PHE A 285 29.44 -4.48 -20.84
CA PHE A 285 30.85 -4.23 -20.50
C PHE A 285 31.07 -3.85 -19.03
N ASP A 286 30.10 -3.18 -18.41
CA ASP A 286 30.24 -2.58 -17.08
C ASP A 286 29.25 -3.18 -16.07
N ALA A 287 29.04 -4.50 -16.15
CA ALA A 287 28.10 -5.18 -15.27
C ALA A 287 28.75 -6.28 -14.44
N PRO A 288 28.40 -6.36 -13.14
CA PRO A 288 28.93 -7.38 -12.25
C PRO A 288 28.53 -8.77 -12.74
N ALA A 289 29.37 -9.75 -12.46
CA ALA A 289 29.10 -11.13 -12.85
C ALA A 289 27.80 -11.62 -12.17
N PHE A 290 27.06 -12.52 -12.83
CA PHE A 290 25.84 -13.08 -12.26
C PHE A 290 26.05 -13.66 -10.85
N ALA A 291 27.19 -14.28 -10.60
CA ALA A 291 27.54 -14.83 -9.29
C ALA A 291 27.58 -13.75 -8.19
N GLU A 292 28.17 -12.59 -8.45
CA GLU A 292 28.26 -11.47 -7.51
C GLU A 292 26.87 -10.91 -7.21
N ARG A 293 26.05 -10.74 -8.25
CA ARG A 293 24.67 -10.27 -8.10
C ARG A 293 23.81 -11.27 -7.33
N PHE A 294 23.95 -12.56 -7.60
CA PHE A 294 23.19 -13.63 -6.93
C PHE A 294 23.53 -13.67 -5.43
N VAL A 295 24.81 -13.57 -5.07
CA VAL A 295 25.27 -13.52 -3.67
C VAL A 295 24.75 -12.27 -2.97
N GLY A 296 24.79 -11.11 -3.63
CA GLY A 296 24.24 -9.86 -3.09
C GLY A 296 22.74 -9.91 -2.84
N GLU A 297 21.94 -10.39 -3.81
CA GLU A 297 20.49 -10.53 -3.66
C GLU A 297 20.12 -11.57 -2.59
N ALA A 298 20.86 -12.67 -2.49
CA ALA A 298 20.67 -13.68 -1.45
C ALA A 298 20.96 -13.10 -0.05
N GLY A 299 22.04 -12.33 0.09
CA GLY A 299 22.37 -11.61 1.33
C GLY A 299 21.29 -10.59 1.73
N ALA A 300 20.80 -9.80 0.77
CA ALA A 300 19.73 -8.83 1.01
C ALA A 300 18.41 -9.51 1.41
N ARG A 301 18.04 -10.64 0.76
CA ARG A 301 16.88 -11.45 1.17
C ARG A 301 17.05 -12.08 2.54
N ALA A 302 18.24 -12.57 2.88
CA ALA A 302 18.51 -13.11 4.21
C ALA A 302 18.35 -12.02 5.28
N GLY A 303 18.82 -10.80 5.00
CA GLY A 303 18.63 -9.63 5.85
C GLY A 303 17.15 -9.30 6.06
N SER A 304 16.36 -9.22 4.98
CA SER A 304 14.92 -8.90 5.09
C SER A 304 14.11 -10.00 5.77
N LEU A 305 14.42 -11.28 5.51
CA LEU A 305 13.81 -12.39 6.24
C LEU A 305 14.15 -12.33 7.73
N LYS A 306 15.39 -11.96 8.09
CA LYS A 306 15.78 -11.79 9.49
C LYS A 306 14.96 -10.69 10.16
N THR A 307 14.81 -9.52 9.51
CA THR A 307 13.96 -8.43 10.02
C THR A 307 12.51 -8.88 10.19
N GLN A 308 11.94 -9.62 9.24
CA GLN A 308 10.58 -10.15 9.35
C GLN A 308 10.44 -11.13 10.52
N ILE A 309 11.43 -12.00 10.74
CA ILE A 309 11.43 -12.93 11.88
C ILE A 309 11.48 -12.16 13.20
N ASP A 310 12.30 -11.11 13.29
CA ASP A 310 12.41 -10.29 14.49
C ASP A 310 11.11 -9.52 14.77
N GLU A 311 10.47 -8.98 13.72
CA GLU A 311 9.17 -8.31 13.84
C GLU A 311 8.06 -9.29 14.26
N LEU A 312 8.02 -10.50 13.68
CA LEU A 312 7.08 -11.55 14.10
C LEU A 312 7.29 -11.98 15.55
N ARG A 313 8.55 -12.05 16.02
CA ARG A 313 8.86 -12.31 17.43
C ARG A 313 8.35 -11.19 18.34
N ALA A 314 8.53 -9.93 17.93
CA ALA A 314 7.99 -8.78 18.66
C ALA A 314 6.45 -8.79 18.73
N GLN A 315 5.79 -9.10 17.60
CA GLN A 315 4.33 -9.26 17.57
C GLN A 315 3.87 -10.40 18.50
N LYS A 316 4.54 -11.56 18.46
CA LYS A 316 4.24 -12.68 19.35
C LYS A 316 4.36 -12.27 20.83
N ALA A 317 5.45 -11.60 21.21
CA ALA A 317 5.64 -11.11 22.57
C ALA A 317 4.56 -10.10 23.00
N GLY A 318 4.15 -9.22 22.07
CA GLY A 318 3.02 -8.31 22.29
C GLY A 318 1.71 -9.04 22.54
N LEU A 319 1.40 -10.06 21.74
CA LEU A 319 0.22 -10.90 21.93
C LEU A 319 0.26 -11.67 23.26
N ASP A 320 1.41 -12.21 23.64
CA ASP A 320 1.58 -12.92 24.92
C ASP A 320 1.32 -11.99 26.11
N ASN A 321 1.78 -10.74 26.03
CA ASN A 321 1.47 -9.70 27.04
C ASN A 321 -0.02 -9.38 27.09
N SER A 322 -0.69 -9.26 25.93
CA SER A 322 -2.15 -9.06 25.90
C SER A 322 -2.90 -10.25 26.49
N ILE A 323 -2.49 -11.49 26.20
CA ILE A 323 -3.09 -12.69 26.80
C ILE A 323 -2.89 -12.69 28.32
N ALA A 324 -1.71 -12.28 28.81
CA ALA A 324 -1.45 -12.17 30.23
C ALA A 324 -2.36 -11.14 30.92
N THR A 325 -2.56 -9.96 30.31
CA THR A 325 -3.46 -8.94 30.87
C THR A 325 -4.93 -9.41 30.83
N TYR A 326 -5.38 -10.07 29.76
CA TYR A 326 -6.71 -10.65 29.71
C TYR A 326 -6.92 -11.73 30.78
N ARG A 327 -5.91 -12.57 31.05
CA ARG A 327 -5.97 -13.57 32.13
C ARG A 327 -6.04 -12.92 33.51
N ALA A 328 -5.25 -11.87 33.75
CA ALA A 328 -5.31 -11.11 35.00
C ALA A 328 -6.68 -10.46 35.21
N ASN A 329 -7.22 -9.79 34.18
CA ASN A 329 -8.55 -9.18 34.22
C ASN A 329 -9.65 -10.22 34.44
N LYS A 330 -9.56 -11.38 33.78
CA LYS A 330 -10.48 -12.50 34.01
C LYS A 330 -10.42 -12.98 35.46
N GLY A 331 -9.23 -13.14 36.04
CA GLY A 331 -9.08 -13.53 37.45
C GLY A 331 -9.71 -12.52 38.40
N VAL A 332 -9.54 -11.21 38.14
CA VAL A 332 -10.19 -10.15 38.93
C VAL A 332 -11.71 -10.24 38.83
N LEU A 333 -12.26 -10.43 37.62
CA LEU A 333 -13.70 -10.58 37.39
C LEU A 333 -14.27 -11.82 38.09
N GLU A 334 -13.57 -12.96 38.05
CA GLU A 334 -13.97 -14.17 38.78
C GLU A 334 -14.00 -13.91 40.29
N THR A 335 -12.99 -13.20 40.81
CA THR A 335 -12.94 -12.82 42.23
C THR A 335 -14.11 -11.91 42.60
N ASP A 336 -14.38 -10.88 41.80
CA ASP A 336 -15.49 -9.94 42.05
C ASP A 336 -16.85 -10.65 42.00
N LEU A 337 -17.01 -11.58 41.06
CA LEU A 337 -18.22 -12.40 40.95
C LEU A 337 -18.43 -13.29 42.19
N THR A 338 -17.36 -13.88 42.75
CA THR A 338 -17.47 -14.62 44.02
C THR A 338 -17.86 -13.74 45.19
N ILE A 339 -17.33 -12.51 45.27
CA ILE A 339 -17.70 -11.53 46.31
C ILE A 339 -19.15 -11.09 46.15
N MET A 340 -19.62 -10.84 44.92
CA MET A 340 -21.03 -10.51 44.67
C MET A 340 -21.95 -11.67 45.05
N GLN A 341 -21.59 -12.90 44.72
CA GLN A 341 -22.35 -14.09 45.12
C GLN A 341 -22.43 -14.25 46.64
N SER A 342 -21.34 -14.00 47.38
CA SER A 342 -21.39 -14.04 48.85
C SER A 342 -22.30 -12.95 49.40
N ARG A 343 -22.19 -11.72 48.87
CA ARG A 343 -23.07 -10.60 49.24
C ARG A 343 -24.55 -10.90 48.96
N MET A 344 -24.87 -11.54 47.84
CA MET A 344 -26.24 -11.93 47.53
C MET A 344 -26.77 -12.95 48.54
N ARG A 345 -25.97 -13.97 48.91
CA ARG A 345 -26.37 -14.93 49.95
C ARG A 345 -26.59 -14.26 51.31
N ASP A 346 -25.70 -13.35 51.69
CA ASP A 346 -25.84 -12.59 52.94
C ASP A 346 -27.11 -11.72 52.91
N MET A 347 -27.42 -11.13 51.76
CA MET A 347 -28.62 -10.31 51.56
C MET A 347 -29.89 -11.16 51.59
N GLU A 348 -29.91 -12.34 50.95
CA GLU A 348 -31.01 -13.30 51.05
C GLU A 348 -31.24 -13.76 52.50
N ALA A 349 -30.17 -14.01 53.26
CA ALA A 349 -30.27 -14.37 54.67
C ALA A 349 -30.91 -13.23 55.49
N ARG A 350 -30.51 -11.98 55.26
CA ARG A 350 -31.12 -10.80 55.90
C ARG A 350 -32.59 -10.63 55.53
N LEU A 351 -32.96 -10.86 54.27
CA LEU A 351 -34.36 -10.78 53.83
C LEU A 351 -35.21 -11.83 54.54
N ARG A 352 -34.74 -13.08 54.65
CA ARG A 352 -35.45 -14.12 55.42
C ARG A 352 -35.60 -13.77 56.90
N GLU A 353 -34.57 -13.16 57.50
CA GLU A 353 -34.64 -12.71 58.89
C GLU A 353 -35.68 -11.59 59.07
N LEU A 354 -35.71 -10.63 58.14
CA LEU A 354 -36.72 -9.57 58.10
C LEU A 354 -38.14 -10.13 57.94
N ASP A 355 -38.34 -11.09 57.03
CA ASP A 355 -39.64 -11.75 56.83
C ASP A 355 -40.09 -12.46 58.12
N LEU A 356 -39.19 -13.17 58.80
CA LEU A 356 -39.49 -13.79 60.10
C LEU A 356 -39.90 -12.74 61.15
N GLN A 357 -39.20 -11.60 61.20
CA GLN A 357 -39.56 -10.51 62.11
C GLN A 357 -40.92 -9.90 61.79
N ILE A 358 -41.25 -9.75 60.49
CA ILE A 358 -42.57 -9.27 60.06
C ILE A 358 -43.65 -10.26 60.48
N ILE A 359 -43.46 -11.55 60.24
CA ILE A 359 -44.40 -12.61 60.65
C ILE A 359 -44.57 -12.61 62.18
N GLU A 360 -43.49 -12.48 62.95
CA GLU A 360 -43.58 -12.37 64.41
C GLU A 360 -44.32 -11.11 64.87
N ALA A 361 -44.11 -9.99 64.19
CA ALA A 361 -44.79 -8.73 64.49
C ALA A 361 -46.29 -8.78 64.13
N GLU A 362 -46.65 -9.42 63.02
CA GLU A 362 -48.03 -9.67 62.61
C GLU A 362 -48.72 -10.63 63.58
N HIS A 363 -48.09 -11.75 63.95
CA HIS A 363 -48.62 -12.66 64.96
C HIS A 363 -48.78 -11.97 66.32
N ARG A 364 -47.88 -11.03 66.68
CA ARG A 364 -48.01 -10.21 67.89
C ARG A 364 -49.18 -9.21 67.81
N LYS A 365 -49.50 -8.71 66.61
CA LYS A 365 -50.69 -7.86 66.38
C LYS A 365 -51.99 -8.67 66.44
N GLU A 366 -52.02 -9.86 65.86
CA GLU A 366 -53.20 -10.74 65.84
C GLU A 366 -53.48 -11.38 67.20
N ASN A 367 -52.43 -11.72 67.96
CA ASN A 367 -52.52 -12.24 69.31
C ASN A 367 -51.90 -11.26 70.33
N PRO A 368 -52.59 -10.16 70.68
CA PRO A 368 -52.13 -9.28 71.73
C PRO A 368 -52.10 -10.05 73.05
N LYS A 369 -50.92 -10.16 73.67
CA LYS A 369 -50.81 -10.69 75.05
C LYS A 369 -51.73 -9.84 75.95
N PRO A 370 -52.57 -10.46 76.80
CA PRO A 370 -53.51 -9.72 77.64
C PRO A 370 -52.73 -8.75 78.54
N VAL A 371 -52.92 -7.46 78.29
CA VAL A 371 -52.34 -6.37 79.07
C VAL A 371 -53.00 -6.39 80.46
N LYS A 372 -52.30 -6.96 81.45
CA LYS A 372 -52.61 -6.70 82.86
C LYS A 372 -52.20 -5.26 83.15
N ALA A 373 -53.18 -4.44 83.54
CA ALA A 373 -52.98 -3.07 83.94
C ALA A 373 -51.91 -2.97 85.04
N ALA A 374 -50.83 -2.24 84.75
CA ALA A 374 -49.83 -1.88 85.74
C ALA A 374 -50.33 -0.67 86.57
N PRO A 375 -50.13 -0.69 87.90
CA PRO A 375 -50.69 0.29 88.83
C PRO A 375 -50.05 1.69 88.67
N PRO A 376 -50.69 2.76 89.18
CA PRO A 376 -50.18 4.13 89.07
C PRO A 376 -48.78 4.26 89.67
N PRO A 377 -47.90 5.13 89.10
CA PRO A 377 -46.55 5.30 89.59
C PRO A 377 -46.55 5.82 91.03
N LYS A 378 -45.81 5.16 91.91
CA LYS A 378 -45.60 5.59 93.30
C LYS A 378 -44.98 6.99 93.31
N PRO A 379 -45.44 7.93 94.16
CA PRO A 379 -44.89 9.28 94.23
C PRO A 379 -43.41 9.23 94.64
N GLU A 380 -42.55 9.92 93.88
CA GLU A 380 -41.14 10.11 94.23
C GLU A 380 -41.03 10.88 95.55
N LYS A 381 -40.34 10.32 96.55
CA LYS A 381 -40.07 11.00 97.82
C LYS A 381 -38.98 12.05 97.62
N TRP A 382 -39.30 13.27 98.01
CA TRP A 382 -38.38 14.41 98.13
C TRP A 382 -38.28 14.81 99.61
N PRO A 383 -37.16 15.38 100.08
CA PRO A 383 -35.96 15.78 99.36
C PRO A 383 -34.98 14.62 99.04
N LYS A 384 -34.20 14.74 97.96
CA LYS A 384 -33.15 13.77 97.57
C LYS A 384 -31.78 14.30 98.03
N LEU A 385 -30.88 13.44 98.51
CA LEU A 385 -29.53 13.85 98.91
C LEU A 385 -28.53 13.59 97.77
N HIS A 386 -27.70 14.58 97.44
CA HIS A 386 -26.67 14.49 96.40
C HIS A 386 -25.30 14.91 96.93
N LYS A 387 -24.30 14.05 96.79
CA LYS A 387 -22.92 14.33 97.15
C LYS A 387 -22.23 15.02 95.96
N VAL A 388 -21.69 16.21 96.20
CA VAL A 388 -21.03 17.04 95.17
C VAL A 388 -19.70 16.40 94.75
N GLU A 389 -19.54 16.16 93.47
CA GLU A 389 -18.27 15.72 92.86
C GLU A 389 -17.50 16.91 92.25
N ALA A 390 -16.20 16.75 92.02
CA ALA A 390 -15.36 17.81 91.46
C ALA A 390 -15.86 18.22 90.06
N GLY A 391 -16.20 19.50 89.90
CA GLY A 391 -16.78 20.04 88.66
C GLY A 391 -18.31 20.13 88.62
N ASP A 392 -19.02 19.66 89.65
CA ASP A 392 -20.47 19.87 89.76
C ASP A 392 -20.79 21.35 90.00
N THR A 393 -21.73 21.88 89.19
CA THR A 393 -22.33 23.20 89.38
C THR A 393 -23.80 23.05 89.79
N LEU A 394 -24.34 24.02 90.53
CA LEU A 394 -25.77 24.02 90.93
C LEU A 394 -26.71 23.87 89.72
N ARG A 395 -26.32 24.41 88.55
CA ARG A 395 -27.06 24.27 87.28
C ARG A 395 -26.99 22.86 86.70
N SER A 396 -25.83 22.20 86.76
CA SER A 396 -25.70 20.80 86.31
C SER A 396 -26.48 19.83 87.20
N ILE A 397 -26.51 20.08 88.52
CA ILE A 397 -27.32 19.30 89.47
C ILE A 397 -28.80 19.54 89.21
N ALA A 398 -29.24 20.80 89.01
CA ALA A 398 -30.63 21.11 88.65
C ALA A 398 -31.05 20.47 87.31
N SER A 399 -30.17 20.44 86.31
CA SER A 399 -30.42 19.75 85.04
C SER A 399 -30.58 18.24 85.22
N ARG A 400 -29.72 17.61 86.04
CA ARG A 400 -29.78 16.17 86.31
C ARG A 400 -31.05 15.76 87.06
N TYR A 401 -31.47 16.52 88.06
CA TYR A 401 -32.59 16.15 88.95
C TYR A 401 -33.94 16.72 88.53
N TYR A 402 -33.99 17.89 87.91
CA TYR A 402 -35.23 18.56 87.49
C TYR A 402 -35.41 18.61 85.98
N GLY A 403 -34.39 18.27 85.18
CA GLY A 403 -34.42 18.43 83.72
C GLY A 403 -34.38 19.88 83.24
N ASN A 404 -34.24 20.86 84.16
CA ASN A 404 -34.18 22.28 83.85
C ASN A 404 -33.05 22.97 84.64
N PRO A 405 -31.98 23.45 83.96
CA PRO A 405 -30.86 24.13 84.59
C PRO A 405 -31.22 25.42 85.35
N ASN A 406 -32.35 26.07 85.04
CA ASN A 406 -32.76 27.34 85.64
C ASN A 406 -33.30 27.21 87.07
N LEU A 407 -33.54 25.98 87.56
CA LEU A 407 -34.03 25.72 88.92
C LEU A 407 -32.90 25.58 89.97
N TRP A 408 -31.69 26.02 89.62
CA TRP A 408 -30.51 25.96 90.50
C TRP A 408 -30.63 26.81 91.77
N GLU A 409 -31.42 27.89 91.73
CA GLU A 409 -31.64 28.81 92.85
C GLU A 409 -32.27 28.12 94.06
N ARG A 410 -33.13 27.12 93.86
CA ARG A 410 -33.74 26.36 94.95
C ARG A 410 -32.76 25.44 95.67
N ILE A 411 -31.85 24.84 94.90
CA ILE A 411 -30.76 24.02 95.47
C ILE A 411 -29.80 24.93 96.25
N TYR A 412 -29.60 26.18 95.79
CA TYR A 412 -28.81 27.18 96.50
C TYR A 412 -29.44 27.57 97.83
N GLU A 413 -30.73 27.93 97.85
CA GLU A 413 -31.45 28.35 99.07
C GLU A 413 -31.49 27.25 100.14
N ALA A 414 -31.73 26.00 99.76
CA ALA A 414 -31.78 24.88 100.71
C ALA A 414 -30.40 24.52 101.31
N ASN A 415 -29.30 24.94 100.67
CA ASN A 415 -27.95 24.49 101.01
C ASN A 415 -26.93 25.62 101.18
N GLN A 416 -27.36 26.85 101.52
CA GLN A 416 -26.49 28.02 101.64
C GLN A 416 -25.23 27.81 102.50
N LYS A 417 -25.31 26.95 103.52
CA LYS A 417 -24.17 26.57 104.39
C LYS A 417 -23.06 25.76 103.70
N TYR A 418 -23.35 25.13 102.56
CA TYR A 418 -22.42 24.26 101.83
C TYR A 418 -21.98 24.86 100.48
N ILE A 419 -22.16 26.18 100.32
CA ILE A 419 -21.88 26.92 99.08
C ILE A 419 -20.92 28.06 99.41
N SER A 420 -19.79 28.13 98.69
CA SER A 420 -18.77 29.17 98.87
C SER A 420 -18.51 29.85 97.54
N ARG A 421 -18.59 31.18 97.51
CA ARG A 421 -18.40 32.02 96.30
C ARG A 421 -19.24 31.55 95.09
N GLY A 422 -20.47 31.08 95.34
CA GLY A 422 -21.41 30.66 94.29
C GLY A 422 -21.20 29.24 93.72
N LEU A 423 -20.23 28.47 94.23
CA LEU A 423 -20.03 27.05 93.88
C LEU A 423 -20.28 26.14 95.10
N PRO A 424 -20.86 24.94 94.90
CA PRO A 424 -20.96 23.95 95.97
C PRO A 424 -19.56 23.49 96.40
N VAL A 425 -19.37 23.29 97.70
CA VAL A 425 -18.11 22.72 98.22
C VAL A 425 -18.02 21.25 97.82
N GLU A 426 -16.93 20.87 97.17
CA GLU A 426 -16.67 19.49 96.74
C GLU A 426 -16.72 18.53 97.93
N GLY A 427 -17.45 17.41 97.80
CA GLY A 427 -17.64 16.42 98.85
C GLY A 427 -18.77 16.72 99.85
N ALA A 428 -19.40 17.90 99.81
CA ALA A 428 -20.58 18.20 100.61
C ALA A 428 -21.82 17.44 100.11
N VAL A 429 -22.76 17.14 101.02
CA VAL A 429 -24.04 16.52 100.68
C VAL A 429 -25.12 17.60 100.64
N LEU A 430 -25.62 17.89 99.44
CA LEU A 430 -26.70 18.85 99.21
C LEU A 430 -28.06 18.16 99.31
N GLU A 431 -28.99 18.85 99.94
CA GLU A 431 -30.40 18.51 100.01
C GLU A 431 -31.13 19.10 98.80
N ILE A 432 -31.67 18.24 97.93
CA ILE A 432 -32.38 18.64 96.73
C ILE A 432 -33.88 18.66 97.02
N PRO A 433 -34.52 19.84 97.11
CA PRO A 433 -35.94 19.96 97.39
C PRO A 433 -36.80 19.49 96.21
N ALA A 434 -38.11 19.32 96.42
CA ALA A 434 -39.02 18.93 95.34
C ALA A 434 -39.08 20.01 94.22
N PRO A 435 -39.12 19.61 92.94
CA PRO A 435 -39.31 20.57 91.85
C PRO A 435 -40.66 21.28 91.99
N PRO A 436 -40.79 22.54 91.55
CA PRO A 436 -42.09 23.19 91.45
C PRO A 436 -43.01 22.37 90.56
N ALA A 437 -44.27 22.19 90.96
CA ALA A 437 -45.27 21.55 90.11
C ALA A 437 -45.30 22.30 88.77
N ARG A 438 -45.07 21.59 87.66
CA ARG A 438 -45.09 22.19 86.31
C ARG A 438 -46.45 22.85 86.09
N GLU A 439 -46.48 24.18 86.05
CA GLU A 439 -47.57 24.90 85.41
C GLU A 439 -47.49 24.56 83.91
N MET A 440 -48.48 23.80 83.42
CA MET A 440 -48.71 23.56 82.00
C MET A 440 -49.17 24.89 81.38
N GLY A 441 -48.18 25.73 81.06
CA GLY A 441 -48.31 26.98 80.34
C GLY A 441 -48.07 26.74 78.85
N ASP A 442 -49.16 26.87 78.13
CA ASP A 442 -49.42 26.85 76.70
C ASP A 442 -48.37 27.56 75.79
N VAL A 443 -48.52 27.29 74.49
CA VAL A 443 -48.06 28.10 73.33
C VAL A 443 -46.83 27.61 72.52
N ARG A 444 -47.22 26.97 71.40
CA ARG A 444 -46.74 27.04 69.99
C ARG A 444 -45.57 26.17 69.52
#